data_AF-A0AAX3E9B3-F1
#
_entry.id   AF-A0AAX3E9B3-F1
#
_cell.length_a   1.000
_cell.length_b   1.000
_cell.length_c   1.000
_cell.angle_alpha   90.00
_cell.angle_beta   90.00
_cell.angle_gamma   90.00
#
_symmetry.space_group_name_H-M   'P 1'
#
loop_
_entity.id
_entity.type
_entity.pdbx_description
1 polymer ?
#
loop_
_entity_poly.entity_id
_entity_poly.type
_entity_poly.pdbx_seq_one_letter_code
_entity_poly.pdbx_strand_id
1 'polypeptide(L)'
;MYDGIVQTVTLAAGLLGEMVPMMIAGVFLAEVLVALNIAGRIAALSRPLTSFACLREECGTSFLMAFVSPPAASAMLVDYHTKEIISRKELIIAAVMNSFPTVVMHWRYLLPVYIPLLGIPGLIYFGLLLLVGLAKTAFIMVIGRTILTPPQCTPVIMAEEPVVTLREALRTACTSSKKTLVRLLSITVPTIVLVAFLINAGVFDRLAGLMQGAGAVFPVPPEGFAIIAAQFGSFVAGASVASTLLAAGDMTWQQIVLTLLVGNVLTSVTRSIRWLGSSYVAIFGMRTGTEIMLVSTMLRNGIMVLLVAALAYGFGWG
;
A
#
# COMPACT_ATOMS: atom_id res chain seq x y z
N MET A 1 25.75 29.24 6.04
CA MET A 1 25.73 28.02 5.20
C MET A 1 26.16 26.80 6.01
N TYR A 2 27.25 26.88 6.79
CA TYR A 2 27.69 25.79 7.68
C TYR A 2 26.64 25.37 8.73
N ASP A 3 26.00 26.32 9.42
CA ASP A 3 24.99 26.00 10.44
C ASP A 3 23.78 25.23 9.90
N GLY A 4 23.34 25.55 8.67
CA GLY A 4 22.22 24.85 8.03
C GLY A 4 22.55 23.42 7.59
N ILE A 5 23.80 23.16 7.18
CA ILE A 5 24.25 21.79 6.87
C ILE A 5 24.34 20.97 8.15
N VAL A 6 24.89 21.55 9.22
CA VAL A 6 24.99 20.89 10.53
C VAL A 6 23.59 20.56 11.08
N GLN A 7 22.63 21.49 11.04
CA GLN A 7 21.24 21.22 11.42
C GLN A 7 20.57 20.13 10.58
N THR A 8 20.84 20.10 9.27
CA THR A 8 20.27 19.06 8.38
C THR A 8 20.80 17.69 8.75
N VAL A 9 22.11 17.59 9.00
CA VAL A 9 22.77 16.34 9.36
C VAL A 9 22.33 15.87 10.75
N THR A 10 22.18 16.75 11.73
CA THR A 10 21.74 16.38 13.08
C THR A 10 20.28 15.91 13.09
N LEU A 11 19.38 16.59 12.37
CA LEU A 11 17.98 16.15 12.21
C LEU A 11 17.89 14.80 11.50
N ALA A 12 18.61 14.62 10.39
CA ALA A 12 18.63 13.36 9.68
C ALA A 12 19.23 12.22 10.52
N ALA A 13 20.29 12.49 11.28
CA ALA A 13 20.92 11.51 12.16
C ALA A 13 20.01 11.12 13.35
N GLY A 14 19.28 12.07 13.94
CA GLY A 14 18.30 11.79 14.99
C GLY A 14 17.18 10.89 14.48
N LEU A 15 16.56 11.24 13.35
CA LEU A 15 15.49 10.46 12.72
C LEU A 15 15.96 9.05 12.32
N LEU A 16 17.17 8.93 11.77
CA LEU A 16 17.76 7.62 11.44
C LEU A 16 18.08 6.81 12.69
N GLY A 17 18.58 7.44 13.75
CA GLY A 17 18.91 6.79 15.01
C GLY A 17 17.70 6.15 15.69
N GLU A 18 16.55 6.81 15.65
CA GLU A 18 15.30 6.27 16.19
C GLU A 18 14.64 5.25 15.25
N MET A 19 14.64 5.52 13.95
CA MET A 19 13.95 4.69 12.97
C MET A 19 14.68 3.37 12.70
N VAL A 20 16.00 3.39 12.51
CA VAL A 20 16.76 2.23 12.00
C VAL A 20 16.63 1.00 12.92
N PRO A 21 16.78 1.10 14.26
CA PRO A 21 16.62 -0.05 15.15
C PRO A 21 15.22 -0.66 15.08
N MET A 22 14.18 0.19 15.10
CA MET A 22 12.78 -0.23 15.04
C MET A 22 12.42 -0.77 13.65
N MET A 23 13.00 -0.24 12.58
CA MET A 23 12.86 -0.76 11.21
C MET A 23 13.57 -2.11 11.06
N ILE A 24 14.74 -2.32 11.66
CA ILE A 24 15.42 -3.62 11.69
C ILE A 24 14.50 -4.65 12.36
N ALA A 25 13.97 -4.33 13.54
CA ALA A 25 13.05 -5.21 14.26
C ALA A 25 11.77 -5.49 13.47
N GLY A 26 11.18 -4.45 12.87
CA GLY A 26 9.97 -4.57 12.06
C GLY A 26 10.16 -5.40 10.79
N VAL A 27 11.25 -5.18 10.05
CA VAL A 27 11.60 -5.96 8.85
C VAL A 27 11.88 -7.40 9.23
N PHE A 28 12.64 -7.62 10.31
CA PHE A 28 12.92 -8.97 10.79
C PHE A 28 11.63 -9.70 11.18
N LEU A 29 10.76 -9.05 11.96
CA LEU A 29 9.47 -9.62 12.33
C LEU A 29 8.61 -9.91 11.09
N ALA A 30 8.58 -9.00 10.12
CA ALA A 30 7.84 -9.21 8.88
C ALA A 30 8.35 -10.41 8.08
N GLU A 31 9.67 -10.57 7.93
CA GLU A 31 10.23 -11.73 7.22
C GLU A 31 10.07 -13.03 8.02
N VAL A 32 10.09 -12.99 9.36
CA VAL A 32 9.74 -14.15 10.20
C VAL A 32 8.29 -14.57 9.97
N LEU A 33 7.35 -13.62 10.03
CA LEU A 33 5.93 -13.88 9.80
C LEU A 33 5.69 -14.44 8.38
N VAL A 34 6.42 -13.95 7.38
CA VAL A 34 6.38 -14.50 6.02
C VAL A 34 6.92 -15.93 6.00
N ALA A 35 8.07 -16.19 6.64
CA ALA A 35 8.68 -17.51 6.70
C ALA A 35 7.82 -18.54 7.47
N LEU A 36 6.93 -18.08 8.35
CA LEU A 36 5.89 -18.88 9.02
C LEU A 36 4.65 -19.13 8.16
N ASN A 37 4.69 -18.78 6.88
CA ASN A 37 3.60 -18.90 5.92
C ASN A 37 2.28 -18.23 6.36
N ILE A 38 2.38 -17.04 6.96
CA ILE A 38 1.19 -16.23 7.24
C ILE A 38 0.48 -15.81 5.96
N ALA A 39 1.20 -15.69 4.84
CA ALA A 39 0.59 -15.46 3.55
C ALA A 39 -0.40 -16.57 3.16
N GLY A 40 -0.01 -17.84 3.32
CA GLY A 40 -0.88 -18.99 3.11
C GLY A 40 -2.05 -19.04 4.09
N ARG A 41 -1.86 -18.65 5.36
CA ARG A 41 -2.97 -18.57 6.34
C ARG A 41 -3.96 -17.46 6.02
N ILE A 42 -3.49 -16.29 5.60
CA ILE A 42 -4.34 -15.18 5.12
C ILE A 42 -5.10 -15.62 3.86
N ALA A 43 -4.43 -16.30 2.94
CA ALA A 43 -5.06 -16.86 1.75
C ALA A 43 -6.16 -17.87 2.13
N ALA A 44 -5.92 -18.75 3.11
CA ALA A 44 -6.91 -19.67 3.64
C ALA A 44 -8.11 -18.95 4.28
N LEU A 45 -7.88 -17.90 5.05
CA LEU A 45 -8.93 -17.06 5.63
C LEU A 45 -9.75 -16.31 4.56
N SER A 46 -9.15 -16.07 3.40
CA SER A 46 -9.82 -15.42 2.25
C SER A 46 -10.61 -16.38 1.35
N ARG A 47 -10.50 -17.70 1.54
CA ARG A 47 -11.28 -18.72 0.80
C ARG A 47 -12.80 -18.51 0.81
N PRO A 48 -13.46 -18.10 1.91
CA PRO A 48 -14.89 -17.79 1.86
C PRO A 48 -15.22 -16.58 0.98
N LEU A 49 -14.30 -15.62 0.81
CA LEU A 49 -14.52 -14.49 -0.10
C LEU A 49 -14.52 -14.93 -1.57
N THR A 50 -13.63 -15.85 -1.96
CA THR A 50 -13.61 -16.39 -3.33
C THR A 50 -14.83 -17.26 -3.63
N SER A 51 -15.30 -18.06 -2.64
CA SER A 51 -16.54 -18.83 -2.74
C SER A 51 -17.79 -17.94 -2.88
N PHE A 52 -17.82 -16.79 -2.20
CA PHE A 52 -18.94 -15.85 -2.28
C PHE A 52 -19.04 -15.13 -3.64
N ALA A 53 -17.92 -15.03 -4.38
CA ALA A 53 -17.85 -14.33 -5.66
C ALA A 53 -18.39 -15.13 -6.86
N CYS A 54 -18.66 -16.45 -6.70
CA CYS A 54 -19.06 -17.35 -7.79
C CYS A 54 -18.16 -17.27 -9.05
N LEU A 55 -16.87 -16.92 -8.87
CA LEU A 55 -15.91 -16.92 -9.97
C LEU A 55 -15.50 -18.35 -10.32
N ARG A 56 -15.17 -18.57 -11.61
CA ARG A 56 -14.56 -19.81 -12.07
C ARG A 56 -13.31 -20.16 -11.25
N GLU A 57 -13.04 -21.45 -11.10
CA GLU A 57 -11.99 -21.99 -10.23
C GLU A 57 -10.61 -21.37 -10.54
N GLU A 58 -10.34 -21.15 -11.82
CA GLU A 58 -9.11 -20.58 -12.36
C GLU A 58 -8.91 -19.11 -11.95
N CYS A 59 -9.99 -18.35 -11.79
CA CYS A 59 -9.91 -16.99 -11.23
C CYS A 59 -9.61 -17.05 -9.72
N GLY A 60 -10.14 -18.05 -9.01
CA GLY A 60 -9.89 -18.29 -7.59
C GLY A 60 -8.44 -18.67 -7.29
N THR A 61 -7.82 -19.54 -8.12
CA THR A 61 -6.41 -19.91 -7.98
C THR A 61 -5.49 -18.70 -8.21
N SER A 62 -5.78 -17.87 -9.21
CA SER A 62 -5.06 -16.62 -9.42
C SER A 62 -5.17 -15.68 -8.21
N PHE A 63 -6.37 -15.56 -7.61
CA PHE A 63 -6.57 -14.73 -6.42
C PHE A 63 -5.74 -15.19 -5.23
N LEU A 64 -5.69 -16.50 -4.98
CA LEU A 64 -4.84 -17.06 -3.93
C LEU A 64 -3.35 -16.85 -4.25
N MET A 65 -2.96 -17.04 -5.52
CA MET A 65 -1.59 -16.79 -5.98
C MET A 65 -1.18 -15.32 -5.78
N ALA A 66 -2.12 -14.37 -5.82
CA ALA A 66 -1.81 -12.96 -5.63
C ALA A 66 -1.33 -12.61 -4.21
N PHE A 67 -1.62 -13.44 -3.20
CA PHE A 67 -1.02 -13.33 -1.87
C PHE A 67 0.45 -13.75 -1.85
N VAL A 68 0.85 -14.64 -2.75
CA VAL A 68 2.23 -15.14 -2.85
C VAL A 68 3.04 -14.28 -3.82
N SER A 69 2.52 -14.10 -5.04
CA SER A 69 3.16 -13.34 -6.13
C SER A 69 2.10 -12.67 -7.02
N PRO A 70 1.86 -11.36 -6.87
CA PRO A 70 0.97 -10.60 -7.74
C PRO A 70 1.29 -10.69 -9.25
N PRO A 71 2.58 -10.68 -9.69
CA PRO A 71 2.92 -10.87 -11.10
C PRO A 71 2.54 -12.27 -11.62
N ALA A 72 2.78 -13.33 -10.84
CA ALA A 72 2.43 -14.70 -11.24
C ALA A 72 0.91 -14.87 -11.35
N ALA A 73 0.16 -14.33 -10.39
CA ALA A 73 -1.30 -14.30 -10.44
C ALA A 73 -1.84 -13.62 -11.70
N SER A 74 -1.25 -12.48 -12.07
CA SER A 74 -1.63 -11.74 -13.28
C SER A 74 -1.30 -12.52 -14.55
N ALA A 75 -0.15 -13.19 -14.60
CA ALA A 75 0.23 -14.07 -15.71
C ALA A 75 -0.72 -15.28 -15.85
N MET A 76 -1.15 -15.88 -14.74
CA MET A 76 -2.15 -16.96 -14.76
C MET A 76 -3.46 -16.51 -15.42
N LEU A 77 -3.97 -15.31 -15.09
CA LEU A 77 -5.20 -14.81 -15.71
C LEU A 77 -5.04 -14.59 -17.23
N VAL A 78 -3.89 -14.10 -17.67
CA VAL A 78 -3.61 -13.93 -19.10
C VAL A 78 -3.53 -15.28 -19.81
N ASP A 79 -2.90 -16.28 -19.19
CA ASP A 79 -2.83 -17.65 -19.73
C ASP A 79 -4.22 -18.27 -19.83
N TYR A 80 -5.05 -18.16 -18.78
CA TYR A 80 -6.43 -18.64 -18.79
C TYR A 80 -7.29 -17.95 -19.85
N HIS A 81 -7.11 -16.65 -20.04
CA HIS A 81 -7.83 -15.92 -21.08
C HIS A 81 -7.36 -16.30 -22.49
N THR A 82 -6.05 -16.51 -22.67
CA THR A 82 -5.47 -16.93 -23.96
C THR A 82 -5.91 -18.33 -24.37
N LYS A 83 -6.13 -19.21 -23.39
CA LYS A 83 -6.68 -20.56 -23.58
C LYS A 83 -8.21 -20.59 -23.70
N GLU A 84 -8.86 -19.44 -23.77
CA GLU A 84 -10.33 -19.28 -23.79
C GLU A 84 -11.05 -19.93 -22.59
N ILE A 85 -10.32 -20.18 -21.50
CA ILE A 85 -10.86 -20.72 -20.26
C ILE A 85 -11.66 -19.64 -19.54
N ILE A 86 -11.23 -18.38 -19.56
CA ILE A 86 -11.99 -17.27 -18.97
C ILE A 86 -12.31 -16.20 -20.02
N SER A 87 -13.51 -15.63 -19.90
CA SER A 87 -13.94 -14.52 -20.74
C SER A 87 -13.19 -13.23 -20.39
N ARG A 88 -13.20 -12.25 -21.30
CA ARG A 88 -12.63 -10.92 -21.07
C ARG A 88 -13.22 -10.22 -19.82
N LYS A 89 -14.52 -10.42 -19.55
CA LYS A 89 -15.19 -9.84 -18.38
C LYS A 89 -14.65 -10.46 -17.09
N GLU A 90 -14.49 -11.78 -17.05
CA GLU A 90 -13.92 -12.51 -15.92
C GLU A 90 -12.46 -12.13 -15.67
N LEU A 91 -11.67 -11.97 -16.75
CA LEU A 91 -10.29 -11.48 -16.68
C LEU A 91 -10.20 -10.13 -15.96
N ILE A 92 -11.05 -9.16 -16.34
CA ILE A 92 -11.04 -7.82 -15.74
C ILE A 92 -11.46 -7.89 -14.27
N ILE A 93 -12.55 -8.60 -13.96
CA ILE A 93 -13.05 -8.74 -12.59
C ILE A 93 -11.99 -9.39 -11.69
N ALA A 94 -11.41 -10.52 -12.13
CA ALA A 94 -10.40 -11.24 -11.37
C ALA A 94 -9.11 -10.41 -11.19
N ALA A 95 -8.66 -9.72 -12.24
CA ALA A 95 -7.48 -8.84 -12.15
C ALA A 95 -7.69 -7.68 -11.17
N VAL A 96 -8.90 -7.10 -11.12
CA VAL A 96 -9.24 -6.07 -10.14
C VAL A 96 -9.30 -6.67 -8.73
N MET A 97 -9.81 -7.89 -8.54
CA MET A 97 -9.83 -8.57 -7.24
C MET A 97 -8.42 -8.88 -6.70
N ASN A 98 -7.48 -9.26 -7.56
CA ASN A 98 -6.08 -9.54 -7.18
C ASN A 98 -5.34 -8.35 -6.54
N SER A 99 -5.90 -7.14 -6.67
CA SER A 99 -5.35 -5.97 -6.00
C SER A 99 -5.53 -5.98 -4.47
N PHE A 100 -6.54 -6.67 -3.92
CA PHE A 100 -6.67 -6.77 -2.46
C PHE A 100 -5.60 -7.64 -1.82
N PRO A 101 -5.33 -8.88 -2.29
CA PRO A 101 -4.18 -9.65 -1.85
C PRO A 101 -2.88 -8.85 -1.92
N THR A 102 -2.71 -8.08 -3.00
CA THR A 102 -1.58 -7.18 -3.17
C THR A 102 -1.52 -6.12 -2.07
N VAL A 103 -2.62 -5.42 -1.77
CA VAL A 103 -2.68 -4.41 -0.69
C VAL A 103 -2.44 -5.03 0.68
N VAL A 104 -2.98 -6.22 0.95
CA VAL A 104 -2.70 -6.96 2.17
C VAL A 104 -1.19 -7.14 2.28
N MET A 105 -0.55 -7.74 1.27
CA MET A 105 0.89 -8.01 1.26
C MET A 105 1.80 -6.78 1.35
N HIS A 106 1.29 -5.56 1.11
CA HIS A 106 2.05 -4.34 1.38
C HIS A 106 2.39 -4.15 2.86
N TRP A 107 1.73 -4.87 3.79
CA TRP A 107 2.07 -4.88 5.22
C TRP A 107 3.56 -5.12 5.45
N ARG A 108 4.20 -5.95 4.62
CA ARG A 108 5.63 -6.30 4.66
C ARG A 108 6.56 -5.09 4.52
N TYR A 109 6.12 -4.05 3.83
CA TYR A 109 6.91 -2.84 3.58
C TYR A 109 6.40 -1.62 4.35
N LEU A 110 5.09 -1.54 4.58
CA LEU A 110 4.47 -0.40 5.27
C LEU A 110 4.66 -0.49 6.78
N LEU A 111 4.32 -1.61 7.42
CA LEU A 111 4.34 -1.71 8.88
C LEU A 111 5.74 -1.50 9.48
N PRO A 112 6.82 -2.06 8.91
CA PRO A 112 8.17 -1.81 9.42
C PRO A 112 8.67 -0.36 9.32
N VAL A 113 7.96 0.51 8.60
CA VAL A 113 8.29 1.93 8.47
C VAL A 113 7.32 2.79 9.28
N TYR A 114 6.02 2.53 9.15
CA TYR A 114 4.97 3.32 9.78
C TYR A 114 4.88 3.08 11.29
N ILE A 115 5.11 1.85 11.78
CA ILE A 115 5.07 1.58 13.23
C ILE A 115 6.20 2.31 13.95
N PRO A 116 7.47 2.24 13.51
CA PRO A 116 8.54 3.03 14.13
C PRO A 116 8.30 4.54 14.12
N LEU A 117 7.79 5.07 13.00
CA LEU A 117 7.68 6.52 12.81
C LEU A 117 6.42 7.12 13.44
N LEU A 118 5.31 6.39 13.41
CA LEU A 118 4.00 6.92 13.77
C LEU A 118 3.33 6.15 14.90
N GLY A 119 3.87 4.98 15.30
CA GLY A 119 3.26 4.13 16.32
C GLY A 119 1.87 3.60 15.92
N ILE A 120 0.91 3.70 16.85
CA ILE A 120 -0.48 3.26 16.66
C ILE A 120 -1.15 3.96 15.46
N PRO A 121 -1.01 5.30 15.26
CA PRO A 121 -1.50 5.98 14.05
C PRO A 121 -1.08 5.32 12.74
N GLY A 122 0.15 4.80 12.66
CA GLY A 122 0.64 4.05 11.50
C GLY A 122 -0.12 2.74 11.26
N LEU A 123 -0.50 2.04 12.34
CA LEU A 123 -1.31 0.82 12.27
C LEU A 123 -2.75 1.13 11.86
N ILE A 124 -3.34 2.22 12.38
CA ILE A 124 -4.68 2.69 12.00
C ILE A 124 -4.71 3.02 10.51
N TYR A 125 -3.72 3.79 10.03
CA TYR A 125 -3.59 4.13 8.61
C TYR A 125 -3.54 2.86 7.74
N PHE A 126 -2.71 1.87 8.10
CA PHE A 126 -2.66 0.61 7.37
C PHE A 126 -4.00 -0.15 7.41
N GLY A 127 -4.68 -0.19 8.55
CA GLY A 127 -6.01 -0.80 8.69
C GLY A 127 -7.06 -0.13 7.80
N LEU A 128 -7.02 1.20 7.67
CA LEU A 128 -7.90 1.94 6.75
C LEU A 128 -7.59 1.60 5.28
N LEU A 129 -6.31 1.45 4.90
CA LEU A 129 -5.94 0.98 3.56
C LEU A 129 -6.46 -0.43 3.27
N LEU A 130 -6.38 -1.33 4.26
CA LEU A 130 -6.97 -2.67 4.16
C LEU A 130 -8.48 -2.61 3.97
N LEU A 131 -9.17 -1.76 4.73
CA LEU A 131 -10.61 -1.57 4.63
C LEU A 131 -11.03 -1.07 3.23
N VAL A 132 -10.29 -0.10 2.67
CA VAL A 132 -10.52 0.37 1.29
C VAL A 132 -10.32 -0.78 0.30
N GLY A 133 -9.26 -1.57 0.45
CA GLY A 133 -8.99 -2.74 -0.38
C GLY A 133 -10.10 -3.79 -0.30
N LEU A 134 -10.58 -4.08 0.90
CA LEU A 134 -11.65 -5.04 1.15
C LEU A 134 -12.98 -4.55 0.56
N ALA A 135 -13.34 -3.29 0.81
CA ALA A 135 -14.54 -2.66 0.25
C ALA A 135 -14.52 -2.68 -1.27
N LYS A 136 -13.36 -2.39 -1.88
CA LYS A 136 -13.17 -2.47 -3.33
C LYS A 136 -13.43 -3.88 -3.88
N THR A 137 -12.85 -4.88 -3.23
CA THR A 137 -13.02 -6.28 -3.64
C THR A 137 -14.46 -6.74 -3.43
N ALA A 138 -15.09 -6.37 -2.31
CA ALA A 138 -16.50 -6.66 -2.08
C ALA A 138 -17.39 -6.05 -3.17
N PHE A 139 -17.16 -4.79 -3.53
CA PHE A 139 -17.90 -4.10 -4.58
C PHE A 139 -17.77 -4.80 -5.94
N ILE A 140 -16.53 -5.14 -6.35
CA ILE A 140 -16.33 -5.83 -7.64
C ILE A 140 -16.85 -7.27 -7.62
N MET A 141 -16.84 -7.95 -6.46
CA MET A 141 -17.45 -9.27 -6.30
C MET A 141 -18.96 -9.23 -6.48
N VAL A 142 -19.64 -8.23 -5.90
CA VAL A 142 -21.09 -8.04 -6.09
C VAL A 142 -21.41 -7.77 -7.56
N ILE A 143 -20.66 -6.88 -8.22
CA ILE A 143 -20.82 -6.61 -9.66
C ILE A 143 -20.58 -7.89 -10.47
N GLY A 144 -19.51 -8.63 -10.17
CA GLY A 144 -19.19 -9.88 -10.86
C GLY A 144 -20.31 -10.89 -10.76
N ARG A 145 -20.91 -11.07 -9.57
CA ARG A 145 -22.05 -11.96 -9.36
C ARG A 145 -23.29 -11.56 -10.15
N THR A 146 -23.52 -10.27 -10.39
CA THR A 146 -24.67 -9.80 -11.19
C THR A 146 -24.46 -9.93 -12.70
N ILE A 147 -23.21 -9.91 -13.16
CA ILE A 147 -22.85 -9.90 -14.59
C ILE A 147 -22.48 -11.30 -15.09
N LEU A 148 -21.91 -12.15 -14.24
CA LEU A 148 -21.44 -13.48 -14.57
C LEU A 148 -22.48 -14.53 -14.21
N THR A 149 -22.86 -15.36 -15.18
CA THR A 149 -23.69 -16.54 -14.96
C THR A 149 -22.88 -17.57 -14.15
N PRO A 150 -23.41 -18.13 -13.05
CA PRO A 150 -22.61 -18.95 -12.15
C PRO A 150 -22.21 -20.28 -12.81
N PRO A 151 -20.92 -20.65 -12.85
CA PRO A 151 -20.50 -22.03 -12.99
C PRO A 151 -20.59 -22.75 -11.63
N GLN A 152 -20.63 -24.08 -11.66
CA GLN A 152 -20.67 -24.92 -10.47
C GLN A 152 -19.43 -24.67 -9.59
N CYS A 153 -19.65 -24.29 -8.33
CA CYS A 153 -18.57 -24.10 -7.36
C CYS A 153 -17.99 -25.46 -6.95
N THR A 154 -16.77 -25.76 -7.41
CA THR A 154 -15.91 -26.78 -6.80
C THR A 154 -14.96 -26.12 -5.78
N PRO A 155 -14.67 -26.80 -4.64
CA PRO A 155 -13.81 -26.25 -3.60
C PRO A 155 -12.37 -26.09 -4.11
N VAL A 156 -11.81 -24.89 -3.94
CA VAL A 156 -10.43 -24.55 -4.32
C VAL A 156 -9.43 -25.29 -3.43
N ILE A 157 -8.67 -26.23 -4.01
CA ILE A 157 -7.57 -26.92 -3.34
C ILE A 157 -6.29 -26.14 -3.62
N MET A 158 -5.86 -25.32 -2.67
CA MET A 158 -4.50 -24.80 -2.66
C MET A 158 -3.58 -25.96 -2.27
N ALA A 159 -2.52 -26.22 -3.04
CA ALA A 159 -1.47 -27.14 -2.64
C ALA A 159 -0.91 -26.68 -1.28
N GLU A 160 -0.87 -27.60 -0.31
CA GLU A 160 -0.22 -27.34 0.98
C GLU A 160 1.24 -26.99 0.73
N GLU A 161 1.62 -25.77 1.05
CA GLU A 161 3.04 -25.46 1.17
C GLU A 161 3.61 -26.19 2.39
N PRO A 162 4.84 -26.74 2.28
CA PRO A 162 5.43 -27.55 3.32
C PRO A 162 5.53 -26.77 4.63
N VAL A 163 5.23 -27.45 5.74
CA VAL A 163 5.36 -26.87 7.09
C VAL A 163 6.84 -26.59 7.35
N VAL A 164 7.22 -25.32 7.23
CA VAL A 164 8.61 -24.89 7.44
C VAL A 164 8.91 -24.89 8.94
N THR A 165 10.02 -25.51 9.34
CA THR A 165 10.42 -25.57 10.75
C THR A 165 10.82 -24.18 11.25
N LEU A 166 10.50 -23.81 12.50
CA LEU A 166 10.80 -22.49 13.08
C LEU A 166 12.27 -22.06 12.93
N ARG A 167 13.20 -23.02 13.00
CA ARG A 167 14.64 -22.77 12.83
C ARG A 167 15.03 -22.41 11.39
N GLU A 168 14.39 -23.04 10.42
CA GLU A 168 14.59 -22.76 8.99
C GLU A 168 13.91 -21.45 8.59
N ALA A 169 12.75 -21.16 9.19
CA ALA A 169 12.05 -19.90 9.05
C ALA A 169 12.90 -18.72 9.58
N LEU A 170 13.51 -18.86 10.77
CA LEU A 170 14.42 -17.85 11.34
C LEU A 170 15.67 -17.61 10.48
N ARG A 171 16.28 -18.68 9.94
CA ARG A 171 17.47 -18.55 9.08
C ARG A 171 17.14 -17.85 7.76
N THR A 172 16.01 -18.23 7.15
CA THR A 172 15.51 -17.63 5.90
C THR A 172 15.07 -16.20 6.11
N ALA A 173 14.43 -15.91 7.25
CA ALA A 173 14.05 -14.56 7.63
C ALA A 173 15.29 -13.68 7.83
N CYS A 174 16.35 -14.18 8.48
CA CYS A 174 17.58 -13.40 8.68
C CYS A 174 18.27 -13.03 7.35
N THR A 175 18.41 -13.98 6.41
CA THR A 175 19.02 -13.71 5.10
C THR A 175 18.16 -12.79 4.24
N SER A 176 16.83 -12.99 4.24
CA SER A 176 15.89 -12.17 3.48
C SER A 176 15.76 -10.76 4.06
N SER A 177 15.74 -10.65 5.40
CA SER A 177 15.70 -9.38 6.12
C SER A 177 16.86 -8.49 5.74
N LYS A 178 18.08 -9.04 5.63
CA LYS A 178 19.24 -8.23 5.20
C LYS A 178 19.02 -7.60 3.82
N LYS A 179 18.47 -8.36 2.86
CA LYS A 179 18.20 -7.87 1.50
C LYS A 179 17.09 -6.81 1.50
N THR A 180 15.99 -7.07 2.20
CA THR A 180 14.86 -6.13 2.33
C THR A 180 15.29 -4.86 3.05
N LEU A 181 16.02 -4.99 4.14
CA LEU A 181 16.55 -3.89 4.94
C LEU A 181 17.52 -3.02 4.15
N VAL A 182 18.51 -3.60 3.44
CA VAL A 182 19.45 -2.83 2.61
C VAL A 182 18.71 -2.06 1.51
N ARG A 183 17.71 -2.68 0.86
CA ARG A 183 16.87 -2.01 -0.12
C ARG A 183 16.07 -0.86 0.49
N LEU A 184 15.46 -1.07 1.65
CA LEU A 184 14.69 -0.05 2.37
C LEU A 184 15.59 1.10 2.82
N LEU A 185 16.75 0.82 3.46
CA LEU A 185 17.71 1.85 3.86
C LEU A 185 18.24 2.63 2.66
N SER A 186 18.55 1.96 1.54
CA SER A 186 19.06 2.63 0.34
C SER A 186 18.09 3.65 -0.25
N ILE A 187 16.79 3.50 -0.01
CA ILE A 187 15.76 4.47 -0.42
C ILE A 187 15.51 5.48 0.70
N THR A 188 15.45 5.01 1.94
CA THR A 188 15.08 5.78 3.13
C THR A 188 16.13 6.81 3.50
N VAL A 189 17.41 6.44 3.51
CA VAL A 189 18.52 7.33 3.92
C VAL A 189 18.63 8.55 2.99
N PRO A 190 18.72 8.41 1.65
CA PRO A 190 18.76 9.59 0.77
C PRO A 190 17.50 10.44 0.85
N THR A 191 16.34 9.80 1.02
CA THR A 191 15.07 10.48 1.14
C THR A 191 15.00 11.34 2.40
N ILE A 192 15.38 10.81 3.56
CA ILE A 192 15.39 11.57 4.81
C ILE A 192 16.34 12.74 4.73
N VAL A 193 17.54 12.55 4.16
CA VAL A 193 18.51 13.65 3.97
C VAL A 193 17.92 14.74 3.08
N LEU A 194 17.28 14.38 1.97
CA LEU A 194 16.61 15.33 1.09
C LEU A 194 15.46 16.07 1.79
N VAL A 195 14.62 15.36 2.54
CA VAL A 195 13.50 15.95 3.27
C VAL A 195 13.99 16.87 4.37
N ALA A 196 14.98 16.46 5.17
CA ALA A 196 15.58 17.30 6.21
C ALA A 196 16.16 18.59 5.61
N PHE A 197 16.79 18.49 4.43
CA PHE A 197 17.27 19.66 3.69
C PHE A 197 16.12 20.58 3.28
N LEU A 198 15.02 20.04 2.74
CA LEU A 198 13.85 20.81 2.33
C LEU A 198 13.12 21.48 3.51
N ILE A 199 13.07 20.81 4.67
CA ILE A 199 12.55 21.38 5.93
C ILE A 199 13.40 22.58 6.34
N ASN A 200 14.72 22.42 6.45
CA ASN A 200 15.62 23.53 6.83
C ASN A 200 15.64 24.66 5.80
N ALA A 201 15.37 24.36 4.53
CA ALA A 201 15.22 25.37 3.49
C ALA A 201 13.89 26.16 3.57
N GLY A 202 12.98 25.81 4.49
CA GLY A 202 11.66 26.43 4.64
C GLY A 202 10.76 26.25 3.42
N VAL A 203 11.05 25.25 2.57
CA VAL A 203 10.30 25.02 1.32
C VAL A 203 8.86 24.62 1.64
N PHE A 204 8.68 23.82 2.69
CA PHE A 204 7.37 23.35 3.13
C PHE A 204 6.53 24.48 3.76
N ASP A 205 7.14 25.39 4.53
CA ASP A 205 6.43 26.54 5.12
C ASP A 205 5.92 27.51 4.05
N ARG A 206 6.75 27.75 3.01
CA ARG A 206 6.35 28.57 1.86
C ARG A 206 5.24 27.94 1.05
N LEU A 207 5.29 26.61 0.86
CA LEU A 207 4.21 25.85 0.21
C LEU A 207 2.91 25.92 1.02
N ALA A 208 2.99 25.74 2.34
CA ALA A 208 1.84 25.86 3.24
C ALA A 208 1.21 27.26 3.14
N GLY A 209 2.03 28.32 3.13
CA GLY A 209 1.58 29.71 2.94
C GLY A 209 0.85 29.96 1.61
N LEU A 210 1.35 29.36 0.51
CA LEU A 210 0.72 29.50 -0.81
C LEU A 210 -0.63 28.76 -0.92
N MET A 211 -0.81 27.72 -0.11
CA MET A 211 -2.00 26.87 -0.10
C MET A 211 -3.01 27.21 0.99
N GLN A 212 -2.81 28.29 1.77
CA GLN A 212 -3.79 28.75 2.77
C GLN A 212 -5.18 29.03 2.17
N GLY A 213 -5.25 29.41 0.88
CA GLY A 213 -6.53 29.56 0.15
C GLY A 213 -7.15 28.26 -0.36
N ALA A 214 -6.41 27.15 -0.36
CA ALA A 214 -6.87 25.83 -0.80
C ALA A 214 -7.46 24.98 0.34
N GLY A 215 -7.32 25.41 1.60
CA GLY A 215 -7.88 24.73 2.78
C GLY A 215 -9.41 24.62 2.77
N ALA A 216 -10.11 25.42 1.96
CA ALA A 216 -11.56 25.27 1.77
C ALA A 216 -11.94 24.03 0.92
N VAL A 217 -11.00 23.45 0.16
CA VAL A 217 -11.25 22.35 -0.78
C VAL A 217 -10.76 21.00 -0.24
N PHE A 218 -9.73 20.99 0.61
CA PHE A 218 -9.16 19.78 1.21
C PHE A 218 -9.35 19.79 2.73
N PRO A 219 -9.87 18.71 3.34
CA PRO A 219 -10.00 18.58 4.79
C PRO A 219 -8.65 18.24 5.42
N VAL A 220 -7.65 19.08 5.21
CA VAL A 220 -6.26 18.86 5.63
C VAL A 220 -5.72 20.17 6.19
N PRO A 221 -5.10 20.16 7.39
CA PRO A 221 -4.50 21.36 7.94
C PRO A 221 -3.29 21.82 7.09
N PRO A 222 -2.90 23.10 7.14
CA PRO A 222 -1.83 23.65 6.29
C PRO A 222 -0.50 22.88 6.38
N GLU A 223 -0.16 22.37 7.57
CA GLU A 223 1.05 21.59 7.85
C GLU A 223 1.03 20.24 7.12
N GLY A 224 -0.16 19.70 6.86
CA GLY A 224 -0.35 18.43 6.15
C GLY A 224 0.11 18.46 4.68
N PHE A 225 0.18 19.64 4.06
CA PHE A 225 0.70 19.75 2.69
C PHE A 225 2.18 19.36 2.60
N ALA A 226 2.95 19.54 3.67
CA ALA A 226 4.34 19.09 3.73
C ALA A 226 4.45 17.56 3.65
N ILE A 227 3.56 16.85 4.37
CA ILE A 227 3.45 15.39 4.34
C ILE A 227 3.10 14.93 2.92
N ILE A 228 2.10 15.54 2.30
CA ILE A 228 1.65 15.21 0.94
C ILE A 228 2.79 15.40 -0.07
N ALA A 229 3.47 16.56 -0.02
CA ALA A 229 4.59 16.86 -0.91
C ALA A 229 5.73 15.84 -0.74
N ALA A 230 6.07 15.48 0.49
CA ALA A 230 7.07 14.45 0.76
C ALA A 230 6.62 13.07 0.23
N GLN A 231 5.33 12.74 0.33
CA GLN A 231 4.76 11.47 -0.14
C GLN A 231 4.88 11.27 -1.66
N PHE A 232 4.95 12.35 -2.45
CA PHE A 232 5.27 12.27 -3.89
C PHE A 232 6.68 11.75 -4.16
N GLY A 233 7.63 12.01 -3.26
CA GLY A 233 8.98 11.46 -3.34
C GLY A 233 9.00 9.98 -2.94
N SER A 234 8.53 9.67 -1.73
CA SER A 234 8.30 8.30 -1.30
C SER A 234 7.36 8.24 -0.10
N PHE A 235 6.74 7.06 0.12
CA PHE A 235 5.91 6.85 1.31
C PHE A 235 6.71 7.00 2.62
N VAL A 236 8.02 6.74 2.58
CA VAL A 236 8.92 6.87 3.73
C VAL A 236 9.17 8.35 4.03
N ALA A 237 9.35 9.17 2.99
CA ALA A 237 9.45 10.63 3.12
C ALA A 237 8.19 11.20 3.80
N GLY A 238 7.01 10.81 3.30
CA GLY A 238 5.73 11.23 3.88
C GLY A 238 5.61 10.84 5.35
N ALA A 239 5.91 9.57 5.68
CA ALA A 239 5.88 9.10 7.06
C ALA A 239 6.91 9.80 7.97
N SER A 240 8.08 10.18 7.43
CA SER A 240 9.11 10.92 8.17
C SER A 240 8.66 12.32 8.54
N VAL A 241 8.06 13.06 7.59
CA VAL A 241 7.51 14.41 7.87
C VAL A 241 6.32 14.32 8.82
N ALA A 242 5.46 13.32 8.64
CA ALA A 242 4.35 13.08 9.54
C ALA A 242 4.83 12.79 10.97
N SER A 243 5.89 11.99 11.12
CA SER A 243 6.48 11.67 12.42
C SER A 243 7.02 12.91 13.14
N THR A 244 7.74 13.78 12.43
CA THR A 244 8.26 15.02 13.01
C THR A 244 7.14 15.96 13.47
N LEU A 245 6.08 16.11 12.67
CA LEU A 245 4.93 16.96 13.02
C LEU A 245 4.11 16.36 14.18
N LEU A 246 4.03 15.03 14.26
CA LEU A 246 3.40 14.34 15.40
C LEU A 246 4.19 14.56 16.68
N ALA A 247 5.52 14.44 16.62
CA ALA A 247 6.40 14.58 17.77
C ALA A 247 6.46 16.04 18.27
N ALA A 248 6.39 17.01 17.36
CA ALA A 248 6.32 18.43 17.69
C ALA A 248 4.95 18.83 18.29
N GLY A 249 3.90 18.04 18.07
CA GLY A 249 2.54 18.36 18.48
C GLY A 249 1.82 19.34 17.54
N ASP A 250 2.41 19.65 16.39
CA ASP A 250 1.85 20.57 15.38
C ASP A 250 0.61 19.97 14.69
N MET A 251 0.52 18.64 14.62
CA MET A 251 -0.63 17.92 14.07
C MET A 251 -1.09 16.81 15.01
N THR A 252 -2.40 16.67 15.15
CA THR A 252 -3.00 15.52 15.84
C THR A 252 -2.81 14.24 15.03
N TRP A 253 -2.85 13.09 15.70
CA TRP A 253 -2.70 11.81 15.00
C TRP A 253 -3.83 11.56 13.99
N GLN A 254 -5.05 12.06 14.24
CA GLN A 254 -6.18 12.00 13.31
C GLN A 254 -5.87 12.75 12.01
N GLN A 255 -5.40 14.00 12.14
CA GLN A 255 -5.04 14.85 11.01
C GLN A 255 -3.90 14.23 10.20
N ILE A 256 -2.93 13.58 10.84
CA ILE A 256 -1.86 12.87 10.14
C ILE A 256 -2.40 11.71 9.31
N VAL A 257 -3.25 10.86 9.91
CA VAL A 257 -3.85 9.72 9.19
C VAL A 257 -4.69 10.22 8.01
N LEU A 258 -5.49 11.26 8.22
CA LEU A 258 -6.30 11.89 7.19
C LEU A 258 -5.43 12.45 6.05
N THR A 259 -4.36 13.15 6.39
CA THR A 259 -3.39 13.72 5.45
C THR A 259 -2.70 12.63 4.62
N LEU A 260 -2.28 11.54 5.24
CA LEU A 260 -1.65 10.41 4.55
C LEU A 260 -2.61 9.73 3.57
N LEU A 261 -3.90 9.64 3.92
CA LEU A 261 -4.94 9.13 3.01
C LEU A 261 -5.16 10.06 1.82
N VAL A 262 -5.27 11.36 2.05
CA VAL A 262 -5.38 12.37 0.98
C VAL A 262 -4.14 12.34 0.07
N GLY A 263 -2.95 12.29 0.66
CA GLY A 263 -1.70 12.12 -0.06
C GLY A 263 -1.67 10.83 -0.88
N ASN A 264 -2.27 9.74 -0.39
CA ASN A 264 -2.38 8.49 -1.14
C ASN A 264 -3.26 8.64 -2.39
N VAL A 265 -4.42 9.33 -2.28
CA VAL A 265 -5.27 9.65 -3.43
C VAL A 265 -4.50 10.47 -4.45
N LEU A 266 -3.81 11.54 -4.03
CA LEU A 266 -3.11 12.44 -4.94
C LEU A 266 -1.92 11.76 -5.63
N THR A 267 -1.07 11.06 -4.85
CA THR A 267 0.09 10.33 -5.37
C THR A 267 -0.30 9.12 -6.22
N SER A 268 -1.53 8.62 -6.08
CA SER A 268 -1.97 7.49 -6.89
C SER A 268 -2.08 7.84 -8.38
N VAL A 269 -2.45 9.08 -8.71
CA VAL A 269 -2.63 9.51 -10.10
C VAL A 269 -1.28 9.52 -10.82
N THR A 270 -0.26 10.11 -10.19
CA THR A 270 1.10 10.14 -10.74
C THR A 270 1.71 8.75 -10.79
N ARG A 271 1.43 7.90 -9.79
CA ARG A 271 1.87 6.50 -9.80
C ARG A 271 1.22 5.72 -10.93
N SER A 272 -0.08 5.87 -11.17
CA SER A 272 -0.78 5.20 -12.26
C SER A 272 -0.18 5.59 -13.61
N ILE A 273 0.11 6.88 -13.84
CA ILE A 273 0.77 7.35 -15.07
C ILE A 273 2.16 6.72 -15.24
N ARG A 274 2.95 6.63 -14.16
CA ARG A 274 4.30 6.02 -14.20
C ARG A 274 4.26 4.50 -14.39
N TRP A 275 3.24 3.82 -13.85
CA TRP A 275 3.07 2.36 -13.91
C TRP A 275 2.33 1.85 -15.15
N LEU A 276 1.59 2.73 -15.84
CA LEU A 276 0.96 2.48 -17.14
C LEU A 276 1.95 1.87 -18.14
N GLY A 277 3.21 2.34 -18.11
CA GLY A 277 4.23 1.97 -19.10
C GLY A 277 4.96 0.64 -18.87
N SER A 278 4.99 0.07 -17.65
CA SER A 278 5.99 -0.99 -17.34
C SER A 278 5.46 -2.35 -16.91
N SER A 279 4.23 -2.48 -16.41
CA SER A 279 3.81 -3.76 -15.79
C SER A 279 2.42 -4.24 -16.18
N TYR A 280 1.38 -3.39 -16.13
CA TYR A 280 0.03 -3.82 -16.53
C TYR A 280 -0.11 -3.98 -18.05
N VAL A 281 0.43 -3.02 -18.82
CA VAL A 281 0.47 -3.10 -20.29
C VAL A 281 1.37 -4.23 -20.77
N ALA A 282 2.46 -4.50 -20.05
CA ALA A 282 3.36 -5.60 -20.37
C ALA A 282 2.70 -6.98 -20.17
N ILE A 283 1.86 -7.12 -19.14
CA ILE A 283 1.21 -8.40 -18.81
C ILE A 283 -0.11 -8.60 -19.59
N PHE A 284 -1.01 -7.61 -19.58
CA PHE A 284 -2.36 -7.73 -20.15
C PHE A 284 -2.51 -7.12 -21.56
N GLY A 285 -1.44 -6.54 -22.11
CA GLY A 285 -1.49 -5.77 -23.35
C GLY A 285 -2.04 -4.35 -23.17
N MET A 286 -1.83 -3.50 -24.19
CA MET A 286 -2.12 -2.05 -24.11
C MET A 286 -3.59 -1.74 -23.78
N ARG A 287 -4.54 -2.31 -24.53
CA ARG A 287 -5.96 -1.99 -24.39
C ARG A 287 -6.56 -2.52 -23.09
N THR A 288 -6.33 -3.80 -22.78
CA THR A 288 -6.92 -4.43 -21.60
C THR A 288 -6.20 -4.02 -20.32
N GLY A 289 -4.87 -3.86 -20.34
CA GLY A 289 -4.11 -3.42 -19.19
C GLY A 289 -4.44 -1.99 -18.74
N THR A 290 -4.65 -1.07 -19.69
CA THR A 290 -5.08 0.31 -19.37
C THR A 290 -6.48 0.36 -18.78
N GLU A 291 -7.43 -0.42 -19.31
CA GLU A 291 -8.79 -0.52 -18.80
C GLU A 291 -8.81 -1.07 -17.36
N ILE A 292 -8.13 -2.19 -17.08
CA ILE A 292 -8.03 -2.77 -15.73
C ILE A 292 -7.44 -1.76 -14.75
N MET A 293 -6.36 -1.08 -15.15
CA MET A 293 -5.69 -0.12 -14.29
C MET A 293 -6.56 1.11 -14.01
N LEU A 294 -7.28 1.63 -15.02
CA LEU A 294 -8.19 2.76 -14.85
C LEU A 294 -9.35 2.39 -13.91
N VAL A 295 -10.03 1.27 -14.16
CA VAL A 295 -11.13 0.79 -13.31
C VAL A 295 -10.65 0.56 -11.87
N SER A 296 -9.52 -0.12 -11.70
CA SER A 296 -8.94 -0.41 -10.38
C SER A 296 -8.51 0.85 -9.62
N THR A 297 -7.95 1.84 -10.33
CA THR A 297 -7.52 3.11 -9.75
C THR A 297 -8.71 3.99 -9.38
N MET A 298 -9.68 4.14 -10.29
CA MET A 298 -10.87 4.97 -10.06
C MET A 298 -11.70 4.42 -8.91
N LEU A 299 -11.90 3.10 -8.86
CA LEU A 299 -12.67 2.50 -7.78
C LEU A 299 -11.94 2.63 -6.43
N ARG A 300 -10.63 2.40 -6.39
CA ARG A 300 -9.83 2.59 -5.17
C ARG A 300 -9.89 4.04 -4.70
N ASN A 301 -9.67 5.00 -5.59
CA ASN A 301 -9.64 6.41 -5.25
C ASN A 301 -11.04 6.91 -4.85
N GLY A 302 -12.10 6.46 -5.52
CA GLY A 302 -13.48 6.79 -5.15
C GLY A 302 -13.83 6.34 -3.74
N ILE A 303 -13.55 5.08 -3.40
CA ILE A 303 -13.77 4.55 -2.03
C ILE A 303 -12.90 5.30 -1.02
N MET A 304 -11.66 5.61 -1.36
CA MET A 304 -10.75 6.34 -0.46
C MET A 304 -11.22 7.79 -0.22
N VAL A 305 -11.72 8.48 -1.24
CA VAL A 305 -12.30 9.84 -1.10
C VAL A 305 -13.55 9.81 -0.23
N LEU A 306 -14.43 8.82 -0.41
CA LEU A 306 -15.59 8.63 0.45
C LEU A 306 -15.20 8.38 1.91
N LEU A 307 -14.17 7.55 2.13
CA LEU A 307 -13.62 7.30 3.46
C LEU A 307 -13.04 8.57 4.09
N VAL A 308 -12.23 9.33 3.33
CA VAL A 308 -11.69 10.63 3.78
C VAL A 308 -12.81 11.58 4.16
N ALA A 309 -13.86 11.70 3.33
CA ALA A 309 -15.01 12.55 3.64
C ALA A 309 -15.75 12.09 4.91
N ALA A 310 -15.95 10.78 5.08
CA ALA A 310 -16.57 10.24 6.28
C ALA A 310 -15.76 10.50 7.55
N LEU A 311 -14.43 10.38 7.49
CA LEU A 311 -13.53 10.66 8.62
C LEU A 311 -13.46 12.16 8.93
N ALA A 312 -13.31 13.00 7.91
CA ALA A 312 -13.22 14.45 8.05
C ALA A 312 -14.52 15.06 8.61
N TYR A 313 -15.65 14.79 7.96
CA TYR A 313 -16.92 15.45 8.28
C TYR A 313 -17.78 14.67 9.28
N GLY A 314 -17.68 13.33 9.30
CA GLY A 314 -18.47 12.49 10.19
C GLY A 314 -17.85 12.31 11.58
N PHE A 315 -16.52 12.18 11.65
CA PHE A 315 -15.79 12.00 12.90
C PHE A 315 -15.02 13.24 13.37
N GLY A 316 -15.04 14.33 12.58
CA GLY A 316 -14.37 15.59 12.94
C GLY A 316 -12.85 15.48 12.96
N TRP A 317 -12.26 14.66 12.07
CA TRP A 317 -10.80 14.51 11.96
C TRP A 317 -10.11 15.61 11.13
N GLY A 318 -10.91 16.47 10.48
CA GLY A 318 -10.46 17.58 9.62
C GLY A 318 -9.90 18.76 10.40
#